data_AF-A0A2D8BG48-F1
#
_entry.id   AF-A0A2D8BG48-F1
#
_cell.length_a   1.000
_cell.length_b   1.000
_cell.length_c   1.000
_cell.angle_alpha   90.00
_cell.angle_beta   90.00
_cell.angle_gamma   90.00
#
_symmetry.space_group_name_H-M   'P 1'
#
loop_
_entity.id
_entity.type
_entity.pdbx_description
1 polymer ?
#
loop_
_entity_poly.entity_id
_entity_poly.type
_entity_poly.pdbx_seq_one_letter_code
_entity_poly.pdbx_strand_id
1 'polypeptide(L)'
;MRLPIQAVGLMVLMILAPLSGCFGENEIETLDAGSLSISDSDALQAGMWQTITLQASNDLAVFVPYFIQDPGSMRAQNGTVLDMKSGDKVSMNILLPPRNEEIVFFLGDIGRVNWPIREPDQSWMAWLNNPSTGSSVEAVENLDVGGMWPWLVPGNVTGGDIIPLVMETSRPFRSDLTEENGVGASDGWVNGRDVYDWVDFITDDTPCATCGPDGAVGYLDRWVGNANPSYEHAVTYFEGVMLGYGLDRVEVHRFQSNTAWSVNICGYKDGSVYPNEWLIFGAHFDIAPPVAYTPGAEIGIPGYGTRHGAYDNAAGSSMVLTT
;
A
#
# COMPACT_ATOMS: atom_id res chain seq x y z
N MET A 1 75.93 32.21 30.45
CA MET A 1 75.69 31.90 29.01
C MET A 1 74.21 32.13 28.75
N ARG A 2 73.83 33.22 28.05
CA ARG A 2 72.42 33.50 27.71
C ARG A 2 72.15 32.84 26.36
N LEU A 3 71.36 31.78 26.34
CA LEU A 3 70.85 31.23 25.08
C LEU A 3 69.97 32.31 24.42
N PRO A 4 70.23 32.70 23.17
CA PRO A 4 69.44 33.71 22.49
C PRO A 4 68.01 33.17 22.32
N ILE A 5 67.00 33.97 22.66
CA ILE A 5 65.56 33.64 22.57
C ILE A 5 65.19 33.11 21.16
N GLN A 6 65.94 33.52 20.14
CA GLN A 6 65.83 33.05 18.76
C GLN A 6 66.13 31.54 18.62
N ALA A 7 67.07 30.98 19.39
CA ALA A 7 67.42 29.57 19.34
C ALA A 7 66.33 28.69 19.99
N VAL A 8 65.67 29.19 21.04
CA VAL A 8 64.53 28.49 21.66
C VAL A 8 63.32 28.50 20.72
N GLY A 9 63.05 29.62 20.06
CA GLY A 9 61.97 29.71 19.07
C GLY A 9 62.14 28.73 17.90
N LEU A 10 63.36 28.60 17.37
CA LEU A 10 63.64 27.67 16.27
C LEU A 10 63.52 26.19 16.68
N MET A 11 63.94 25.86 17.91
CA MET A 11 63.77 24.51 18.48
C MET A 11 62.30 24.14 18.63
N VAL A 12 61.46 25.06 19.14
CA VAL A 12 60.01 24.82 19.29
C VAL A 12 59.35 24.61 17.93
N LEU A 13 59.74 25.38 16.91
CA LEU A 13 59.21 25.26 15.55
C LEU A 13 59.60 23.93 14.88
N MET A 14 60.82 23.45 15.10
CA MET A 14 61.27 22.14 14.59
C MET A 14 60.66 20.94 15.32
N ILE A 15 60.26 21.11 16.60
CA ILE A 15 59.56 20.08 17.38
C ILE A 15 58.06 20.02 17.00
N LEU A 16 57.46 21.12 16.55
CA LEU A 16 56.06 21.16 16.12
C LEU A 16 55.82 20.63 14.69
N ALA A 17 56.83 20.63 13.82
CA ALA A 17 56.74 20.13 12.45
C ALA A 17 56.34 18.64 12.31
N PRO A 18 56.83 17.70 13.14
CA PRO A 18 56.36 16.31 13.09
C PRO A 18 54.99 16.08 13.75
N LEU A 19 54.46 17.03 14.54
CA LEU A 19 53.12 16.95 15.14
C LEU A 19 52.00 17.29 14.16
N SER A 20 52.30 17.93 13.02
CA SER A 20 51.37 18.14 11.90
C SER A 20 51.30 16.95 10.92
N GLY A 21 51.94 15.82 11.24
CA GLY A 21 52.12 14.68 10.34
C GLY A 21 51.11 13.53 10.46
N CYS A 22 50.02 13.67 11.21
CA CYS A 22 49.00 12.61 11.33
C CYS A 22 47.63 13.16 11.74
N PHE A 23 46.94 13.86 10.84
CA PHE A 23 45.51 14.21 10.94
C PHE A 23 44.94 14.37 9.53
N GLY A 24 45.08 13.31 8.75
CA GLY A 24 44.69 13.24 7.35
C GLY A 24 44.85 11.81 6.87
N GLU A 25 44.39 10.84 7.67
CA GLU A 25 43.84 9.66 7.02
C GLU A 25 42.60 10.17 6.30
N ASN A 26 42.59 10.04 4.97
CA ASN A 26 41.33 10.03 4.24
C ASN A 26 40.51 8.92 4.91
N GLU A 27 39.61 9.29 5.82
CA GLU A 27 38.49 8.42 6.13
C GLU A 27 37.84 8.15 4.77
N ILE A 28 38.05 6.95 4.27
CA ILE A 28 37.26 6.44 3.16
C ILE A 28 35.85 6.48 3.74
N GLU A 29 35.02 7.41 3.27
CA GLU A 29 33.63 7.50 3.69
C GLU A 29 32.97 6.15 3.38
N THR A 30 32.92 5.27 4.39
CA THR A 30 32.28 3.98 4.27
C THR A 30 30.79 4.22 4.45
N LEU A 31 30.00 3.83 3.45
CA LEU A 31 28.54 3.88 3.55
C LEU A 31 28.07 3.07 4.76
N ASP A 32 27.15 3.63 5.52
CA ASP A 32 26.47 2.97 6.62
C ASP A 32 24.98 3.39 6.68
N ALA A 33 24.23 2.86 7.64
CA ALA A 33 22.82 3.20 7.80
C ALA A 33 22.58 4.70 8.13
N GLY A 34 23.58 5.40 8.69
CA GLY A 34 23.54 6.83 8.98
C GLY A 34 23.82 7.72 7.75
N SER A 35 24.28 7.14 6.64
CA SER A 35 24.48 7.85 5.37
C SER A 35 23.17 8.35 4.75
N LEU A 36 22.02 7.80 5.14
CA LEU A 36 20.68 8.29 4.77
C LEU A 36 19.89 8.67 6.02
N SER A 37 19.37 9.89 6.03
CA SER A 37 18.43 10.36 7.05
C SER A 37 17.08 10.66 6.42
N ILE A 38 16.01 10.48 7.20
CA ILE A 38 14.64 10.71 6.74
C ILE A 38 14.03 11.76 7.64
N SER A 39 13.56 12.84 7.02
CA SER A 39 12.91 13.96 7.68
C SER A 39 11.48 14.08 7.17
N ASP A 40 10.48 13.87 8.03
CA ASP A 40 9.16 14.55 8.06
C ASP A 40 8.25 14.01 9.19
N SER A 41 7.10 14.67 9.39
CA SER A 41 6.28 14.85 10.62
C SER A 41 6.11 13.66 11.58
N ASP A 42 6.67 13.79 12.78
CA ASP A 42 6.38 13.09 14.05
C ASP A 42 6.47 11.54 14.10
N ALA A 43 6.07 10.78 13.08
CA ALA A 43 6.24 9.32 12.96
C ALA A 43 5.89 8.81 11.54
N LEU A 44 6.54 7.73 11.07
CA LEU A 44 6.16 7.06 9.83
C LEU A 44 4.83 6.31 10.01
N GLN A 45 3.87 6.57 9.13
CA GLN A 45 2.52 6.00 9.24
C GLN A 45 2.33 4.76 8.36
N ALA A 46 1.88 3.65 8.92
CA ALA A 46 1.54 2.46 8.16
C ALA A 46 0.15 2.60 7.50
N GLY A 47 -0.02 2.14 6.25
CA GLY A 47 -1.32 2.12 5.58
C GLY A 47 -1.86 3.49 5.15
N MET A 48 -1.01 4.51 5.13
CA MET A 48 -1.34 5.89 4.73
C MET A 48 -0.37 6.41 3.68
N TRP A 49 -0.91 7.14 2.71
CA TRP A 49 -0.10 8.00 1.84
C TRP A 49 0.47 9.14 2.67
N GLN A 50 1.78 9.29 2.64
CA GLN A 50 2.48 10.36 3.34
C GLN A 50 3.65 10.84 2.50
N THR A 51 4.06 12.08 2.72
CA THR A 51 5.29 12.60 2.14
C THR A 51 6.43 12.45 3.14
N ILE A 52 7.51 11.81 2.73
CA ILE A 52 8.76 11.75 3.48
C ILE A 52 9.86 12.45 2.67
N THR A 53 10.83 13.05 3.35
CA THR A 53 12.01 13.63 2.70
C THR A 53 13.25 12.84 3.05
N LEU A 54 13.89 12.25 2.04
CA LEU A 54 15.18 11.58 2.16
C LEU A 54 16.30 12.63 2.07
N GLN A 55 17.30 12.54 2.93
CA GLN A 55 18.49 13.38 2.91
C GLN A 55 19.76 12.51 2.99
N ALA A 56 20.61 12.62 1.99
CA ALA A 56 21.86 11.86 1.90
C ALA A 56 23.04 12.64 2.49
N SER A 57 23.85 11.97 3.30
CA SER A 57 25.12 12.47 3.85
C SER A 57 26.31 12.11 2.96
N ASN A 58 26.19 11.05 2.18
CA ASN A 58 27.23 10.53 1.27
C ASN A 58 26.62 10.28 -0.12
N ASP A 59 27.47 10.08 -1.13
CA ASP A 59 27.04 9.63 -2.46
C ASP A 59 26.59 8.17 -2.38
N LEU A 60 25.31 7.90 -2.65
CA LEU A 60 24.70 6.59 -2.45
C LEU A 60 23.54 6.32 -3.42
N ALA A 61 23.16 5.05 -3.56
CA ALA A 61 21.90 4.63 -4.14
C ALA A 61 20.96 4.11 -3.04
N VAL A 62 19.68 4.50 -3.08
CA VAL A 62 18.63 4.02 -2.18
C VAL A 62 17.62 3.19 -2.94
N PHE A 63 17.46 1.93 -2.58
CA PHE A 63 16.34 1.11 -3.01
C PHE A 63 15.20 1.19 -1.99
N VAL A 64 14.04 1.65 -2.46
CA VAL A 64 12.79 1.77 -1.72
C VAL A 64 11.82 0.69 -2.20
N PRO A 65 11.61 -0.41 -1.44
CA PRO A 65 10.79 -1.55 -1.86
C PRO A 65 9.30 -1.40 -1.50
N TYR A 66 8.73 -0.21 -1.71
CA TYR A 66 7.34 0.11 -1.32
C TYR A 66 6.61 0.92 -2.37
N PHE A 67 5.28 0.99 -2.25
CA PHE A 67 4.48 1.81 -3.15
C PHE A 67 4.85 3.28 -3.01
N ILE A 68 5.22 3.88 -4.12
CA ILE A 68 5.56 5.30 -4.22
C ILE A 68 4.84 5.89 -5.41
N GLN A 69 4.56 7.19 -5.35
CA GLN A 69 4.05 7.93 -6.48
C GLN A 69 5.21 8.62 -7.20
N ASP A 70 5.40 8.30 -8.47
CA ASP A 70 6.36 8.99 -9.32
C ASP A 70 5.95 10.47 -9.50
N PRO A 71 6.81 11.44 -9.19
CA PRO A 71 6.46 12.86 -9.18
C PRO A 71 6.25 13.45 -10.58
N GLY A 72 6.67 12.74 -11.63
CA GLY A 72 6.53 13.20 -13.00
C GLY A 72 5.22 12.73 -13.64
N SER A 73 5.05 11.42 -13.74
CA SER A 73 3.87 10.76 -14.31
C SER A 73 2.66 10.73 -13.37
N MET A 74 2.88 10.98 -12.07
CA MET A 74 1.89 10.86 -10.99
C MET A 74 1.33 9.45 -10.80
N ARG A 75 1.96 8.43 -11.40
CA ARG A 75 1.55 7.02 -11.26
C ARG A 75 2.16 6.40 -10.01
N ALA A 76 1.40 5.49 -9.41
CA ALA A 76 1.94 4.63 -8.36
C ALA A 76 2.78 3.52 -8.99
N GLN A 77 3.94 3.24 -8.40
CA GLN A 77 4.81 2.13 -8.78
C GLN A 77 5.25 1.34 -7.55
N ASN A 78 5.54 0.05 -7.74
CA ASN A 78 5.93 -0.87 -6.68
C ASN A 78 7.45 -0.80 -6.41
N GLY A 79 7.88 0.31 -5.84
CA GLY A 79 9.26 0.59 -5.49
C GLY A 79 10.03 1.39 -6.54
N THR A 80 11.21 1.86 -6.13
CA THR A 80 12.13 2.63 -6.98
C THR A 80 13.56 2.55 -6.46
N VAL A 81 14.53 2.97 -7.29
CA VAL A 81 15.92 3.20 -6.89
C VAL A 81 16.27 4.65 -7.18
N LEU A 82 16.87 5.33 -6.19
CA LEU A 82 17.28 6.73 -6.29
C LEU A 82 18.79 6.85 -6.10
N ASP A 83 19.47 7.42 -7.08
CA ASP A 83 20.85 7.89 -6.89
C ASP A 83 20.83 9.27 -6.25
N MET A 84 21.51 9.41 -5.11
CA MET A 84 21.59 10.64 -4.32
C MET A 84 23.04 10.98 -4.05
N LYS A 85 23.41 12.24 -4.27
CA LYS A 85 24.73 12.77 -3.90
C LYS A 85 24.70 13.30 -2.47
N SER A 86 25.87 13.42 -1.86
CA SER A 86 26.03 14.05 -0.55
C SER A 86 25.38 15.44 -0.54
N GLY A 87 24.47 15.66 0.41
CA GLY A 87 23.69 16.89 0.57
C GLY A 87 22.37 16.93 -0.19
N ASP A 88 22.08 15.95 -1.06
CA ASP A 88 20.82 15.90 -1.79
C ASP A 88 19.63 15.66 -0.86
N LYS A 89 18.49 16.25 -1.22
CA LYS A 89 17.21 16.06 -0.56
C LYS A 89 16.15 15.70 -1.58
N VAL A 90 15.44 14.59 -1.35
CA VAL A 90 14.39 14.11 -2.23
C VAL A 90 13.13 13.86 -1.41
N SER A 91 12.06 14.59 -1.71
CA SER A 91 10.75 14.33 -1.13
C SER A 91 9.99 13.31 -1.98
N MET A 92 9.36 12.34 -1.34
CA MET A 92 8.58 11.30 -1.99
C MET A 92 7.25 11.05 -1.30
N ASN A 93 6.20 10.85 -2.09
CA ASN A 93 4.92 10.37 -1.61
C ASN A 93 4.94 8.83 -1.61
N ILE A 94 4.77 8.22 -0.43
CA ILE A 94 4.97 6.79 -0.18
C ILE A 94 3.77 6.22 0.58
N LEU A 95 3.41 4.97 0.25
CA LEU A 95 2.42 4.17 0.97
C LEU A 95 3.11 2.95 1.58
N LEU A 96 3.23 2.98 2.91
CA LEU A 96 3.86 1.92 3.69
C LEU A 96 2.83 0.81 4.01
N PRO A 97 3.27 -0.45 4.14
CA PRO A 97 2.38 -1.58 4.39
C PRO A 97 1.60 -1.41 5.71
N PRO A 98 0.27 -1.63 5.73
CA PRO A 98 -0.58 -1.34 6.90
C PRO A 98 -0.38 -2.30 8.10
N ARG A 99 0.28 -3.44 7.89
CA ARG A 99 0.39 -4.52 8.89
C ARG A 99 1.79 -4.68 9.47
N ASN A 100 2.80 -4.05 8.87
CA ASN A 100 4.18 -4.27 9.26
C ASN A 100 4.62 -3.10 10.14
N GLU A 101 5.08 -3.40 11.35
CA GLU A 101 5.63 -2.40 12.27
C GLU A 101 7.01 -1.92 11.79
N GLU A 102 7.76 -2.78 11.09
CA GLU A 102 9.08 -2.46 10.58
C GLU A 102 9.12 -2.43 9.05
N ILE A 103 9.82 -1.42 8.53
CA ILE A 103 10.10 -1.25 7.11
C ILE A 103 11.61 -1.21 6.87
N VAL A 104 12.04 -1.38 5.61
CA VAL A 104 13.44 -1.37 5.23
C VAL A 104 13.65 -0.62 3.93
N PHE A 105 14.65 0.26 3.90
CA PHE A 105 15.28 0.71 2.66
C PHE A 105 16.66 0.06 2.56
N PHE A 106 17.19 -0.04 1.34
CA PHE A 106 18.53 -0.59 1.14
C PHE A 106 19.45 0.46 0.55
N LEU A 107 20.64 0.59 1.12
CA LEU A 107 21.68 1.49 0.64
C LEU A 107 22.76 0.67 -0.08
N GLY A 108 23.35 1.29 -1.08
CA GLY A 108 24.44 0.74 -1.87
C GLY A 108 25.21 1.85 -2.57
N ASP A 109 26.26 1.48 -3.29
CA ASP A 109 27.07 2.44 -4.05
C ASP A 109 26.23 3.16 -5.11
N ILE A 110 26.55 4.43 -5.35
CA ILE A 110 25.88 5.25 -6.37
C ILE A 110 25.95 4.59 -7.76
N GLY A 111 24.84 4.62 -8.50
CA GLY A 111 24.70 3.97 -9.81
C GLY A 111 24.35 2.48 -9.74
N ARG A 112 24.08 1.94 -8.54
CA ARG A 112 23.66 0.55 -8.39
C ARG A 112 22.23 0.32 -8.90
N VAL A 113 22.10 -0.56 -9.89
CA VAL A 113 20.79 -0.90 -10.48
C VAL A 113 20.24 -2.27 -10.07
N ASN A 114 21.07 -3.19 -9.56
CA ASN A 114 20.65 -4.54 -9.19
C ASN A 114 20.55 -4.68 -7.67
N TRP A 115 19.44 -5.22 -7.17
CA TRP A 115 19.16 -5.31 -5.74
C TRP A 115 18.60 -6.68 -5.34
N PRO A 116 19.01 -7.23 -4.19
CA PRO A 116 18.40 -8.44 -3.65
C PRO A 116 17.01 -8.13 -3.09
N ILE A 117 16.10 -9.07 -3.21
CA ILE A 117 14.78 -9.02 -2.56
C ILE A 117 14.46 -10.34 -1.86
N ARG A 118 13.63 -10.26 -0.83
CA ARG A 118 13.08 -11.43 -0.15
C ARG A 118 12.14 -12.25 -1.05
N GLU A 119 11.86 -13.49 -0.65
CA GLU A 119 10.79 -14.28 -1.24
C GLU A 119 9.39 -13.70 -0.91
N PRO A 120 8.36 -13.96 -1.75
CA PRO A 120 7.01 -13.41 -1.56
C PRO A 120 6.37 -13.75 -0.21
N ASP A 121 6.63 -14.93 0.35
CA ASP A 121 6.05 -15.47 1.58
C ASP A 121 6.87 -15.17 2.85
N GLN A 122 7.99 -14.45 2.71
CA GLN A 122 8.87 -14.07 3.81
C GLN A 122 8.66 -12.61 4.22
N SER A 123 8.89 -12.24 5.49
CA SER A 123 8.96 -10.83 5.90
C SER A 123 10.36 -10.26 5.68
N TRP A 124 10.50 -8.93 5.59
CA TRP A 124 11.80 -8.29 5.45
C TRP A 124 12.73 -8.61 6.62
N MET A 125 12.23 -8.58 7.86
CA MET A 125 13.06 -8.89 9.04
C MET A 125 13.47 -10.35 9.12
N ALA A 126 12.60 -11.28 8.71
CA ALA A 126 12.96 -12.69 8.62
C ALA A 126 14.08 -12.92 7.58
N TRP A 127 14.01 -12.20 6.46
CA TRP A 127 15.02 -12.26 5.41
C TRP A 127 16.35 -11.64 5.83
N LEU A 128 16.34 -10.46 6.46
CA LEU A 128 17.54 -9.80 6.98
C LEU A 128 18.30 -10.63 8.01
N ASN A 129 17.58 -11.39 8.85
CA ASN A 129 18.19 -12.28 9.83
C ASN A 129 18.84 -13.53 9.20
N ASN A 130 18.38 -13.95 8.02
CA ASN A 130 18.93 -15.09 7.30
C ASN A 130 18.74 -14.94 5.78
N PRO A 131 19.63 -14.18 5.10
CA PRO A 131 19.51 -13.87 3.67
C PRO A 131 20.04 -15.01 2.80
N SER A 132 19.58 -16.24 3.07
CA SER A 132 20.02 -17.45 2.35
C SER A 132 19.16 -17.78 1.12
N THR A 133 17.96 -17.21 1.04
CA THR A 133 17.00 -17.36 -0.06
C THR A 133 16.53 -15.99 -0.52
N GLY A 134 16.01 -15.88 -1.74
CA GLY A 134 15.52 -14.61 -2.28
C GLY A 134 15.65 -14.54 -3.78
N SER A 135 15.19 -13.41 -4.31
CA SER A 135 15.26 -13.08 -5.72
C SER A 135 16.02 -11.77 -5.91
N SER A 136 15.96 -11.21 -7.11
CA SER A 136 16.55 -9.92 -7.43
C SER A 136 15.63 -9.05 -8.27
N VAL A 137 15.81 -7.75 -8.15
CA VAL A 137 15.19 -6.75 -9.02
C VAL A 137 16.27 -5.91 -9.70
N GLU A 138 15.95 -5.42 -10.88
CA GLU A 138 16.76 -4.50 -11.65
C GLU A 138 15.99 -3.19 -11.84
N ALA A 139 16.65 -2.07 -11.56
CA ALA A 139 16.15 -0.74 -11.85
C ALA A 139 16.35 -0.42 -13.33
N VAL A 140 15.26 -0.10 -14.01
CA VAL A 140 15.26 0.23 -15.44
C VAL A 140 14.63 1.59 -15.69
N GLU A 141 14.89 2.16 -16.86
CA GLU A 141 14.31 3.44 -17.26
C GLU A 141 12.77 3.41 -17.19
N ASN A 142 12.19 4.49 -16.68
CA ASN A 142 10.76 4.67 -16.62
C ASN A 142 10.21 5.00 -18.01
N LEU A 143 9.30 4.17 -18.53
CA LEU A 143 8.71 4.36 -19.86
C LEU A 143 7.34 5.06 -19.80
N ASP A 144 6.90 5.50 -18.63
CA ASP A 144 5.73 6.36 -18.51
C ASP A 144 6.00 7.74 -19.13
N VAL A 145 4.99 8.27 -19.81
CA VAL A 145 5.03 9.65 -20.31
C VAL A 145 5.23 10.62 -19.13
N GLY A 146 6.38 11.29 -19.10
CA GLY A 146 6.76 12.20 -18.03
C GLY A 146 7.32 11.53 -16.78
N GLY A 147 7.54 10.21 -16.79
CA GLY A 147 8.12 9.47 -15.67
C GLY A 147 9.52 9.97 -15.30
N MET A 148 9.81 10.05 -14.01
CA MET A 148 11.08 10.56 -13.50
C MET A 148 11.92 9.50 -12.78
N TRP A 149 11.26 8.56 -12.09
CA TRP A 149 11.92 7.59 -11.24
C TRP A 149 11.95 6.20 -11.86
N PRO A 150 13.07 5.46 -11.79
CA PRO A 150 13.21 4.14 -12.40
C PRO A 150 12.12 3.15 -11.99
N TRP A 151 11.77 2.24 -12.89
CA TRP A 151 10.93 1.09 -12.58
C TRP A 151 11.76 -0.07 -12.02
N LEU A 152 11.07 -1.01 -11.37
CA LEU A 152 11.66 -2.28 -10.96
C LEU A 152 11.12 -3.40 -11.83
N VAL A 153 12.02 -4.19 -12.41
CA VAL A 153 11.70 -5.42 -13.12
C VAL A 153 12.40 -6.61 -12.45
N PRO A 154 11.95 -7.85 -12.69
CA PRO A 154 12.67 -9.02 -12.22
C PRO A 154 14.13 -9.01 -12.74
N GLY A 155 15.08 -9.05 -11.81
CA GLY A 155 16.51 -9.09 -12.11
C GLY A 155 17.06 -10.51 -12.05
N ASN A 156 18.19 -10.74 -12.71
CA ASN A 156 18.88 -12.04 -12.71
C ASN A 156 20.08 -12.11 -11.75
N VAL A 157 20.50 -10.97 -11.18
CA VAL A 157 21.62 -10.86 -10.26
C VAL A 157 21.26 -9.94 -9.10
N THR A 158 21.75 -10.24 -7.91
CA THR A 158 21.43 -9.48 -6.70
C THR A 158 22.20 -8.15 -6.58
N GLY A 159 23.29 -8.00 -7.31
CA GLY A 159 24.19 -6.85 -7.17
C GLY A 159 25.10 -6.88 -5.92
N GLY A 160 25.11 -7.99 -5.16
CA GLY A 160 25.98 -8.18 -4.00
C GLY A 160 25.41 -7.63 -2.68
N ASP A 161 26.28 -7.46 -1.69
CA ASP A 161 25.94 -7.06 -0.33
C ASP A 161 25.27 -5.68 -0.28
N ILE A 162 24.39 -5.49 0.71
CA ILE A 162 23.56 -4.29 0.89
C ILE A 162 23.61 -3.83 2.34
N ILE A 163 23.34 -2.54 2.55
CA ILE A 163 23.22 -1.96 3.89
C ILE A 163 21.73 -1.70 4.15
N PRO A 164 21.07 -2.44 5.06
CA PRO A 164 19.68 -2.20 5.39
C PRO A 164 19.52 -1.02 6.33
N LEU A 165 18.63 -0.09 5.98
CA LEU A 165 18.09 0.94 6.86
C LEU A 165 16.71 0.47 7.35
N VAL A 166 16.66 -0.05 8.57
CA VAL A 166 15.42 -0.50 9.21
C VAL A 166 14.80 0.66 9.97
N MET A 167 13.48 0.83 9.83
CA MET A 167 12.72 1.87 10.51
C MET A 167 11.40 1.33 11.03
N GLU A 168 10.88 1.98 12.06
CA GLU A 168 9.59 1.66 12.65
C GLU A 168 8.49 2.53 12.05
N THR A 169 7.29 1.96 11.98
CA THR A 169 6.08 2.62 11.54
C THR A 169 4.97 2.38 12.55
N SER A 170 4.04 3.32 12.63
CA SER A 170 2.86 3.22 13.48
C SER A 170 1.61 3.27 12.62
N ARG A 171 0.67 2.36 12.86
CA ARG A 171 -0.62 2.42 12.18
C ARG A 171 -1.50 3.45 12.87
N PRO A 172 -2.11 4.40 12.13
CA PRO A 172 -3.11 5.28 12.71
C PRO A 172 -4.33 4.47 13.17
N PHE A 173 -5.02 5.00 14.17
CA PHE A 173 -6.26 4.42 14.68
C PHE A 173 -7.16 5.51 15.24
N ARG A 174 -8.47 5.25 15.22
CA ARG A 174 -9.46 6.16 15.78
C ARG A 174 -9.56 5.99 17.29
N SER A 175 -9.56 7.11 18.01
CA SER A 175 -9.62 7.11 19.48
C SER A 175 -11.02 6.83 20.07
N ASP A 176 -12.07 6.84 19.23
CA ASP A 176 -13.45 6.56 19.63
C ASP A 176 -13.79 5.06 19.64
N LEU A 177 -12.86 4.19 19.21
CA LEU A 177 -13.07 2.75 19.13
C LEU A 177 -12.24 1.99 20.17
N THR A 178 -12.74 0.81 20.53
CA THR A 178 -12.10 -0.14 21.45
C THR A 178 -11.46 -1.30 20.68
N GLU A 179 -10.66 -2.12 21.37
CA GLU A 179 -10.12 -3.35 20.80
C GLU A 179 -11.22 -4.29 20.28
N GLU A 180 -12.32 -4.42 21.02
CA GLU A 180 -13.48 -5.23 20.62
C GLU A 180 -14.12 -4.75 19.31
N ASN A 181 -14.02 -3.44 19.03
CA ASN A 181 -14.52 -2.81 17.80
C ASN A 181 -13.46 -2.73 16.69
N GLY A 182 -12.33 -3.42 16.84
CA GLY A 182 -11.30 -3.49 15.81
C GLY A 182 -10.48 -2.21 15.65
N VAL A 183 -10.22 -1.46 16.73
CA VAL A 183 -9.48 -0.18 16.70
C VAL A 183 -8.15 -0.25 15.94
N GLY A 184 -7.43 -1.37 16.01
CA GLY A 184 -6.15 -1.57 15.31
C GLY A 184 -6.23 -1.62 13.77
N ALA A 185 -7.41 -1.55 13.18
CA ALA A 185 -7.60 -1.44 11.73
C ALA A 185 -8.60 -0.34 11.35
N SER A 186 -8.71 0.69 12.19
CA SER A 186 -9.80 1.67 12.12
C SER A 186 -9.51 2.97 11.39
N ASP A 187 -8.26 3.20 11.02
CA ASP A 187 -7.84 4.41 10.33
C ASP A 187 -6.76 4.07 9.30
N GLY A 188 -6.49 5.04 8.44
CA GLY A 188 -5.58 4.93 7.32
C GLY A 188 -6.30 4.83 5.98
N TRP A 189 -5.56 5.06 4.89
CA TRP A 189 -6.04 4.91 3.52
C TRP A 189 -6.42 3.46 3.25
N VAL A 190 -5.69 2.52 3.85
CA VAL A 190 -6.03 1.10 3.86
C VAL A 190 -6.45 0.69 5.27
N ASN A 191 -7.75 0.69 5.52
CA ASN A 191 -8.32 0.31 6.80
C ASN A 191 -9.44 -0.74 6.64
N GLY A 192 -9.58 -1.62 7.64
CA GLY A 192 -10.59 -2.67 7.62
C GLY A 192 -11.95 -2.19 8.15
N ARG A 193 -11.97 -1.02 8.79
CA ARG A 193 -13.16 -0.48 9.43
C ARG A 193 -14.16 0.04 8.42
N ASP A 194 -13.73 0.72 7.37
CA ASP A 194 -14.62 1.19 6.31
C ASP A 194 -15.28 0.03 5.57
N VAL A 195 -14.54 -1.08 5.39
CA VAL A 195 -15.10 -2.33 4.86
C VAL A 195 -16.13 -2.90 5.83
N TYR A 196 -15.81 -2.94 7.13
CA TYR A 196 -16.74 -3.41 8.16
C TYR A 196 -18.01 -2.57 8.21
N ASP A 197 -17.91 -1.24 8.20
CA ASP A 197 -19.06 -0.33 8.28
C ASP A 197 -19.99 -0.51 7.08
N TRP A 198 -19.44 -0.82 5.88
CA TRP A 198 -20.25 -1.25 4.74
C TRP A 198 -20.95 -2.59 4.96
N VAL A 199 -20.26 -3.60 5.53
CA VAL A 199 -20.89 -4.90 5.85
C VAL A 199 -22.01 -4.71 6.86
N ASP A 200 -21.75 -3.97 7.94
CA ASP A 200 -22.70 -3.64 8.99
C ASP A 200 -23.94 -2.95 8.40
N PHE A 201 -23.74 -1.93 7.57
CA PHE A 201 -24.81 -1.22 6.88
C PHE A 201 -25.63 -2.12 5.94
N ILE A 202 -24.98 -2.92 5.09
CA ILE A 202 -25.67 -3.82 4.15
C ILE A 202 -26.51 -4.86 4.91
N THR A 203 -26.02 -5.31 6.07
CA THR A 203 -26.60 -6.42 6.82
C THR A 203 -27.46 -5.98 8.01
N ASP A 204 -27.71 -4.68 8.18
CA ASP A 204 -28.52 -4.15 9.27
C ASP A 204 -29.98 -4.66 9.17
N ASP A 205 -30.35 -5.53 10.11
CA ASP A 205 -31.68 -6.14 10.20
C ASP A 205 -32.66 -5.38 11.09
N THR A 206 -32.30 -4.17 11.52
CA THR A 206 -33.17 -3.29 12.29
C THR A 206 -34.48 -3.07 11.54
N PRO A 207 -35.66 -3.38 12.14
CA PRO A 207 -36.94 -3.28 11.45
C PRO A 207 -37.25 -1.86 10.97
N CYS A 208 -37.52 -1.71 9.67
CA CYS A 208 -37.92 -0.45 9.05
C CYS A 208 -38.96 -0.67 7.94
N ALA A 209 -40.21 -0.30 8.20
CA ALA A 209 -41.32 -0.50 7.25
C ALA A 209 -41.28 0.45 6.03
N THR A 210 -40.42 1.47 6.04
CA THR A 210 -40.33 2.51 4.99
C THR A 210 -39.00 2.53 4.27
N CYS A 211 -38.02 1.73 4.69
CA CYS A 211 -36.67 1.74 4.14
C CYS A 211 -36.53 0.85 2.91
N GLY A 212 -37.35 -0.20 2.80
CA GLY A 212 -37.27 -1.13 1.69
C GLY A 212 -38.30 -2.25 1.80
N PRO A 213 -38.44 -3.08 0.75
CA PRO A 213 -39.37 -4.20 0.71
C PRO A 213 -38.96 -5.40 1.59
N ASP A 214 -37.70 -5.45 2.06
CA ASP A 214 -37.18 -6.40 3.04
C ASP A 214 -37.54 -6.04 4.50
N GLY A 215 -38.12 -4.85 4.70
CA GLY A 215 -38.54 -4.37 6.01
C GLY A 215 -37.39 -4.10 6.97
N ALA A 216 -36.18 -3.86 6.47
CA ALA A 216 -34.98 -3.60 7.27
C ALA A 216 -34.34 -2.26 6.87
N VAL A 217 -33.42 -1.76 7.71
CA VAL A 217 -32.63 -0.55 7.38
C VAL A 217 -31.59 -0.84 6.30
N GLY A 218 -30.99 -2.03 6.31
CA GLY A 218 -29.99 -2.47 5.34
C GLY A 218 -30.57 -2.92 4.00
N TYR A 219 -29.84 -3.83 3.33
CA TYR A 219 -30.18 -4.39 2.02
C TYR A 219 -30.20 -5.92 2.08
N LEU A 220 -31.21 -6.43 2.77
CA LEU A 220 -31.43 -7.85 2.99
C LEU A 220 -32.24 -8.46 1.85
N ASP A 221 -32.35 -9.78 1.86
CA ASP A 221 -33.25 -10.52 0.97
C ASP A 221 -32.98 -10.28 -0.53
N ARG A 222 -31.74 -9.89 -0.90
CA ARG A 222 -31.27 -9.50 -2.24
C ARG A 222 -30.90 -10.67 -3.18
N TRP A 223 -31.63 -11.78 -3.13
CA TRP A 223 -31.37 -12.93 -4.03
C TRP A 223 -31.89 -12.71 -5.45
N VAL A 224 -31.19 -13.30 -6.42
CA VAL A 224 -31.61 -13.39 -7.82
C VAL A 224 -32.88 -14.24 -7.95
N GLY A 225 -33.89 -13.77 -8.68
CA GLY A 225 -35.14 -14.51 -8.89
C GLY A 225 -36.29 -13.65 -9.42
N ASN A 226 -37.39 -14.29 -9.85
CA ASN A 226 -38.55 -13.62 -10.45
C ASN A 226 -39.08 -12.46 -9.59
N ALA A 227 -38.93 -11.23 -10.10
CA ALA A 227 -39.47 -10.00 -9.51
C ALA A 227 -39.21 -9.81 -8.00
N ASN A 228 -38.00 -10.14 -7.52
CA ASN A 228 -37.63 -9.85 -6.13
C ASN A 228 -37.49 -8.32 -5.91
N PRO A 229 -38.41 -7.67 -5.18
CA PRO A 229 -38.36 -6.23 -4.99
C PRO A 229 -37.14 -5.80 -4.16
N SER A 230 -36.64 -6.62 -3.24
CA SER A 230 -35.45 -6.30 -2.43
C SER A 230 -34.18 -6.29 -3.27
N TYR A 231 -34.09 -7.18 -4.25
CA TYR A 231 -32.98 -7.18 -5.19
C TYR A 231 -32.99 -5.94 -6.09
N GLU A 232 -34.15 -5.52 -6.62
CA GLU A 232 -34.28 -4.26 -7.39
C GLU A 232 -33.99 -3.01 -6.55
N HIS A 233 -34.46 -3.00 -5.30
CA HIS A 233 -34.21 -1.90 -4.37
C HIS A 233 -32.70 -1.74 -4.12
N ALA A 234 -32.01 -2.86 -3.85
CA ALA A 234 -30.58 -2.85 -3.65
C ALA A 234 -29.82 -2.43 -4.91
N VAL A 235 -30.19 -2.95 -6.09
CA VAL A 235 -29.59 -2.52 -7.37
C VAL A 235 -29.64 -0.99 -7.53
N THR A 236 -30.80 -0.39 -7.25
CA THR A 236 -30.99 1.06 -7.39
C THR A 236 -30.08 1.84 -6.42
N TYR A 237 -29.94 1.38 -5.18
CA TYR A 237 -29.07 2.03 -4.20
C TYR A 237 -27.60 1.94 -4.60
N PHE A 238 -27.09 0.76 -4.94
CA PHE A 238 -25.67 0.58 -5.24
C PHE A 238 -25.26 1.18 -6.58
N GLU A 239 -26.18 1.31 -7.54
CA GLU A 239 -25.97 2.15 -8.72
C GLU A 239 -25.74 3.61 -8.30
N GLY A 240 -26.58 4.14 -7.40
CA GLY A 240 -26.45 5.49 -6.84
C GLY A 240 -25.13 5.69 -6.09
N VAL A 241 -24.70 4.70 -5.31
CA VAL A 241 -23.40 4.72 -4.63
C VAL A 241 -22.25 4.82 -5.64
N MET A 242 -22.23 3.96 -6.66
CA MET A 242 -21.19 3.99 -7.70
C MET A 242 -21.18 5.29 -8.50
N LEU A 243 -22.36 5.88 -8.76
CA LEU A 243 -22.47 7.19 -9.40
C LEU A 243 -21.83 8.30 -8.56
N GLY A 244 -21.80 8.13 -7.22
CA GLY A 244 -21.16 9.05 -6.29
C GLY A 244 -19.63 9.03 -6.31
N TYR A 245 -19.00 8.00 -6.87
CA TYR A 245 -17.53 7.83 -6.84
C TYR A 245 -16.75 8.64 -7.88
N GLY A 246 -17.41 9.47 -8.70
CA GLY A 246 -16.71 10.25 -9.73
C GLY A 246 -16.10 9.40 -10.85
N LEU A 247 -16.69 8.23 -11.09
CA LEU A 247 -16.42 7.37 -12.25
C LEU A 247 -16.90 8.06 -13.52
N ASP A 248 -16.34 7.69 -14.67
CA ASP A 248 -16.67 8.34 -15.94
C ASP A 248 -18.08 7.96 -16.41
N ARG A 249 -18.53 6.74 -16.06
CA ARG A 249 -19.90 6.26 -16.21
C ARG A 249 -20.19 5.07 -15.31
N VAL A 250 -21.47 4.87 -15.02
CA VAL A 250 -22.01 3.67 -14.36
C VAL A 250 -23.10 3.10 -15.26
N GLU A 251 -23.07 1.80 -15.50
CA GLU A 251 -24.03 1.09 -16.35
C GLU A 251 -24.63 -0.09 -15.60
N VAL A 252 -25.96 -0.22 -15.68
CA VAL A 252 -26.71 -1.35 -15.12
C VAL A 252 -27.05 -2.32 -16.24
N HIS A 253 -26.37 -3.46 -16.23
CA HIS A 253 -26.54 -4.53 -17.22
C HIS A 253 -27.53 -5.56 -16.69
N ARG A 254 -28.64 -5.76 -17.39
CA ARG A 254 -29.70 -6.70 -17.00
C ARG A 254 -29.66 -7.94 -17.89
N PHE A 255 -29.66 -9.10 -17.28
CA PHE A 255 -29.61 -10.40 -17.95
C PHE A 255 -30.81 -11.24 -17.56
N GLN A 256 -31.30 -12.06 -18.50
CA GLN A 256 -32.37 -13.01 -18.24
C GLN A 256 -31.97 -14.39 -18.74
N SER A 257 -32.11 -15.39 -17.88
CA SER A 257 -31.96 -16.81 -18.20
C SER A 257 -33.19 -17.56 -17.70
N ASN A 258 -34.02 -18.02 -18.64
CA ASN A 258 -35.33 -18.60 -18.33
C ASN A 258 -36.20 -17.64 -17.50
N THR A 259 -36.58 -18.04 -16.28
CA THR A 259 -37.35 -17.23 -15.33
C THR A 259 -36.47 -16.49 -14.31
N ALA A 260 -35.16 -16.63 -14.35
CA ALA A 260 -34.26 -15.86 -13.49
C ALA A 260 -33.77 -14.62 -14.25
N TRP A 261 -33.72 -13.48 -13.58
CA TRP A 261 -33.05 -12.28 -14.08
C TRP A 261 -31.99 -11.84 -13.07
N SER A 262 -30.85 -11.38 -13.56
CA SER A 262 -29.74 -10.91 -12.76
C SER A 262 -29.24 -9.55 -13.27
N VAL A 263 -28.50 -8.85 -12.42
CA VAL A 263 -27.97 -7.53 -12.71
C VAL A 263 -26.50 -7.45 -12.36
N ASN A 264 -25.73 -6.82 -13.25
CA ASN A 264 -24.41 -6.33 -12.95
C ASN A 264 -24.43 -4.80 -12.95
N ILE A 265 -23.89 -4.19 -11.90
CA ILE A 265 -23.66 -2.74 -11.82
C ILE A 265 -22.19 -2.54 -12.10
N CYS A 266 -21.87 -1.84 -13.19
CA CYS A 266 -20.49 -1.66 -13.64
C CYS A 266 -20.15 -0.18 -13.64
N GLY A 267 -19.19 0.20 -12.79
CA GLY A 267 -18.56 1.50 -12.81
C GLY A 267 -17.30 1.49 -13.68
N TYR A 268 -17.13 2.50 -14.53
CA TYR A 268 -16.03 2.58 -15.48
C TYR A 268 -15.16 3.81 -15.22
N LYS A 269 -13.84 3.58 -15.19
CA LYS A 269 -12.82 4.61 -15.25
C LYS A 269 -11.92 4.34 -16.45
N ASP A 270 -11.97 5.20 -17.45
CA ASP A 270 -11.23 5.02 -18.69
C ASP A 270 -9.76 5.37 -18.47
N GLY A 271 -8.89 4.34 -18.56
CA GLY A 271 -7.44 4.51 -18.45
C GLY A 271 -6.84 5.19 -19.68
N SER A 272 -5.77 5.97 -19.49
CA SER A 272 -5.12 6.72 -20.57
C SER A 272 -3.88 6.04 -21.18
N VAL A 273 -3.38 4.96 -20.57
CA VAL A 273 -2.11 4.30 -20.97
C VAL A 273 -2.35 3.12 -21.90
N TYR A 274 -3.18 2.18 -21.45
CA TYR A 274 -3.51 0.96 -22.17
C TYR A 274 -5.03 0.94 -22.43
N PRO A 275 -5.54 1.72 -23.39
CA PRO A 275 -6.99 1.91 -23.59
C PRO A 275 -7.74 0.63 -23.98
N ASN A 276 -7.01 -0.42 -24.35
CA ASN A 276 -7.57 -1.73 -24.71
C ASN A 276 -7.41 -2.77 -23.60
N GLU A 277 -6.86 -2.41 -22.44
CA GLU A 277 -6.66 -3.28 -21.30
C GLU A 277 -7.48 -2.78 -20.12
N TRP A 278 -8.18 -3.70 -19.45
CA TRP A 278 -9.08 -3.38 -18.34
C TRP A 278 -8.63 -4.11 -17.09
N LEU A 279 -8.41 -3.37 -16.01
CA LEU A 279 -8.30 -3.93 -14.67
C LEU A 279 -9.69 -3.94 -14.04
N ILE A 280 -10.16 -5.13 -13.69
CA ILE A 280 -11.53 -5.33 -13.18
C ILE A 280 -11.45 -5.79 -11.74
N PHE A 281 -12.08 -5.02 -10.85
CA PHE A 281 -12.37 -5.41 -9.48
C PHE A 281 -13.87 -5.67 -9.37
N GLY A 282 -14.26 -6.78 -8.74
CA GLY A 282 -15.64 -7.15 -8.68
C GLY A 282 -15.92 -8.13 -7.56
N ALA A 283 -17.18 -8.10 -7.12
CA ALA A 283 -17.75 -8.98 -6.13
C ALA A 283 -19.20 -9.21 -6.54
N HIS A 284 -19.73 -10.42 -6.33
CA HIS A 284 -21.16 -10.62 -6.55
C HIS A 284 -21.93 -10.00 -5.38
N PHE A 285 -23.02 -9.32 -5.71
CA PHE A 285 -23.83 -8.53 -4.78
C PHE A 285 -25.19 -9.20 -4.51
N ASP A 286 -25.49 -10.37 -5.07
CA ASP A 286 -26.65 -11.15 -4.68
C ASP A 286 -26.35 -12.04 -3.46
N ILE A 287 -27.40 -12.69 -2.94
CA ILE A 287 -27.30 -13.74 -1.92
C ILE A 287 -28.04 -14.99 -2.37
N ALA A 288 -27.68 -16.14 -1.80
CA ALA A 288 -28.51 -17.32 -1.93
C ALA A 288 -29.89 -17.10 -1.26
N PRO A 289 -31.00 -17.56 -1.87
CA PRO A 289 -32.31 -17.47 -1.26
C PRO A 289 -32.40 -18.29 0.04
N PRO A 290 -33.17 -17.84 1.04
CA PRO A 290 -33.46 -18.63 2.22
C PRO A 290 -34.21 -19.94 1.89
N VAL A 291 -34.01 -20.95 2.73
CA VAL A 291 -34.57 -22.32 2.59
C VAL A 291 -36.08 -22.33 2.30
N ALA A 292 -36.84 -21.45 2.95
CA ALA A 292 -38.29 -21.38 2.81
C ALA A 292 -38.76 -20.99 1.39
N TYR A 293 -37.87 -20.42 0.58
CA TYR A 293 -38.17 -19.92 -0.76
C TYR A 293 -37.47 -20.72 -1.88
N THR A 294 -36.80 -21.83 -1.54
CA THR A 294 -36.07 -22.67 -2.50
C THR A 294 -36.81 -23.99 -2.75
N PRO A 295 -37.42 -24.20 -3.94
CA PRO A 295 -38.07 -25.46 -4.28
C PRO A 295 -37.09 -26.65 -4.18
N GLY A 296 -37.45 -27.69 -3.44
CA GLY A 296 -36.58 -28.86 -3.23
C GLY A 296 -35.66 -28.76 -2.01
N ALA A 297 -35.75 -27.67 -1.24
CA ALA A 297 -35.13 -27.61 0.08
C ALA A 297 -35.67 -28.68 1.04
N GLU A 298 -36.92 -29.13 0.85
CA GLU A 298 -37.55 -30.17 1.68
C GLU A 298 -36.95 -31.58 1.44
N ILE A 299 -36.23 -31.78 0.34
CA ILE A 299 -35.62 -33.06 -0.05
C ILE A 299 -34.08 -33.05 0.08
N GLY A 300 -33.51 -32.08 0.81
CA GLY A 300 -32.10 -32.08 1.21
C GLY A 300 -31.11 -31.63 0.14
N ILE A 301 -31.55 -30.83 -0.85
CA ILE A 301 -30.65 -30.19 -1.81
C ILE A 301 -29.86 -29.08 -1.06
N PRO A 302 -28.51 -29.15 -0.99
CA PRO A 302 -27.71 -28.16 -0.27
C PRO A 302 -27.69 -26.83 -1.02
N GLY A 303 -28.17 -25.77 -0.37
CA GLY A 303 -28.19 -24.41 -0.91
C GLY A 303 -28.93 -23.51 0.07
N TYR A 304 -28.30 -23.17 1.19
CA TYR A 304 -28.95 -22.47 2.28
C TYR A 304 -28.30 -21.11 2.49
N GLY A 305 -28.93 -20.06 1.95
CA GLY A 305 -28.57 -18.68 2.24
C GLY A 305 -29.21 -18.18 3.54
N THR A 306 -28.66 -17.08 4.07
CA THR A 306 -29.33 -16.26 5.08
C THR A 306 -29.86 -15.01 4.39
N ARG A 307 -30.84 -14.33 5.00
CA ARG A 307 -31.31 -13.03 4.49
C ARG A 307 -30.23 -11.95 4.43
N HIS A 308 -29.12 -12.11 5.15
CA HIS A 308 -28.04 -11.13 5.26
C HIS A 308 -26.94 -11.33 4.21
N GLY A 309 -26.45 -12.56 4.06
CA GLY A 309 -25.27 -12.87 3.23
C GLY A 309 -24.03 -12.05 3.59
N ALA A 310 -23.75 -11.91 4.89
CA ALA A 310 -22.64 -11.10 5.41
C ALA A 310 -21.29 -11.54 4.85
N TYR A 311 -20.97 -12.84 4.97
CA TYR A 311 -19.74 -13.41 4.41
C TYR A 311 -19.82 -13.59 2.89
N ASP A 312 -20.95 -14.10 2.41
CA ASP A 312 -21.20 -14.45 1.01
C ASP A 312 -22.41 -13.65 0.48
N ASN A 313 -22.21 -12.48 -0.12
CA ASN A 313 -20.91 -11.81 -0.34
C ASN A 313 -20.98 -10.29 -0.09
N ALA A 314 -21.65 -9.89 1.00
CA ALA A 314 -21.59 -8.51 1.47
C ALA A 314 -20.14 -8.12 1.75
N ALA A 315 -19.33 -8.99 2.37
CA ALA A 315 -17.92 -8.74 2.64
C ALA A 315 -17.11 -8.36 1.39
N GLY A 316 -17.19 -9.15 0.31
CA GLY A 316 -16.50 -8.83 -0.94
C GLY A 316 -17.07 -7.58 -1.62
N SER A 317 -18.39 -7.39 -1.57
CA SER A 317 -19.04 -6.19 -2.12
C SER A 317 -18.59 -4.93 -1.38
N SER A 318 -18.53 -4.98 -0.05
CA SER A 318 -18.04 -3.90 0.81
C SER A 318 -16.59 -3.52 0.47
N MET A 319 -15.72 -4.51 0.21
CA MET A 319 -14.34 -4.21 -0.22
C MET A 319 -14.26 -3.45 -1.54
N VAL A 320 -15.20 -3.69 -2.47
CA VAL A 320 -15.28 -2.94 -3.74
C VAL A 320 -15.88 -1.55 -3.55
N LEU A 321 -16.75 -1.38 -2.54
CA LEU A 321 -17.43 -0.11 -2.22
C LEU A 321 -16.61 0.81 -1.29
N THR A 322 -15.57 0.30 -0.63
CA THR A 322 -14.66 1.14 0.15
C THR A 322 -13.79 1.97 -0.79
N THR A 323 -13.81 3.30 -0.60
CA THR A 323 -13.05 4.29 -1.40
C THR A 323 -12.23 5.19 -0.52
#